data_AF-A0A3D5ZIL6-F1
#
_entry.id   AF-A0A3D5ZIL6-F1
#
_cell.length_a   1.000
_cell.length_b   1.000
_cell.length_c   1.000
_cell.angle_alpha   90.00
_cell.angle_beta   90.00
_cell.angle_gamma   90.00
#
_symmetry.space_group_name_H-M   'P 1'
#
loop_
_entity.id
_entity.type
_entity.pdbx_description
1 polymer ?
#
loop_
_entity_poly.entity_id
_entity_poly.type
_entity_poly.pdbx_seq_one_letter_code
_entity_poly.pdbx_strand_id
1 'polypeptide(L)'
;MFESQKGGHFSANTMCQLFLDIHKAVGLKDASSHSGRRTYITRLANKGVGVRLLAELAGHSHISITQRYIDVNSEQLSAAVELL
;
A
#
# COMPACT_ATOMS: atom_id res chain seq x y z
N MET A 1 -15.33 -7.16 -13.51
CA MET A 1 -15.19 -7.49 -12.07
C MET A 1 -14.70 -8.93 -11.97
N PHE A 2 -13.90 -9.29 -10.95
CA PHE A 2 -13.35 -10.65 -10.84
C PHE A 2 -14.40 -11.63 -10.33
N GLU A 3 -14.50 -12.80 -10.98
CA GLU A 3 -15.46 -13.85 -10.63
C GLU A 3 -14.85 -14.90 -9.71
N SER A 4 -15.65 -15.35 -8.74
CA SER A 4 -15.27 -16.44 -7.84
C SER A 4 -15.47 -17.80 -8.51
N GLN A 5 -14.81 -18.85 -8.00
CA GLN A 5 -14.99 -20.23 -8.49
C GLN A 5 -16.43 -20.76 -8.38
N LYS A 6 -17.26 -20.16 -7.51
CA LYS A 6 -18.67 -20.52 -7.34
C LYS A 6 -19.62 -19.73 -8.25
N GLY A 7 -19.07 -18.92 -9.16
CA GLY A 7 -19.81 -17.89 -9.89
C GLY A 7 -20.01 -16.62 -9.04
N GLY A 8 -20.32 -15.50 -9.71
CA GLY A 8 -20.54 -14.20 -9.05
C GLY A 8 -19.27 -13.58 -8.43
N HIS A 9 -19.46 -12.54 -7.63
CA HIS A 9 -18.37 -11.72 -7.10
C HIS A 9 -17.71 -12.31 -5.86
N PHE A 10 -16.43 -11.99 -5.66
CA PHE A 10 -15.75 -12.26 -4.39
C PHE A 10 -16.38 -11.48 -3.24
N SER A 11 -16.58 -12.14 -2.10
CA SER A 11 -16.75 -11.43 -0.83
C SER A 11 -15.41 -10.84 -0.37
N ALA A 12 -15.46 -9.79 0.46
CA ALA A 12 -14.27 -9.20 1.05
C ALA A 12 -13.44 -10.23 1.83
N ASN A 13 -14.10 -11.11 2.60
CA ASN A 13 -13.41 -12.15 3.37
C ASN A 13 -12.73 -13.18 2.47
N THR A 14 -13.41 -13.66 1.42
CA THR A 14 -12.82 -14.62 0.48
C THR A 14 -11.60 -14.03 -0.23
N MET A 15 -11.65 -12.73 -0.60
CA MET A 15 -10.50 -12.04 -1.16
C MET A 15 -9.35 -11.95 -0.14
N CYS A 16 -9.64 -11.62 1.11
CA CYS A 16 -8.63 -11.61 2.17
C CYS A 16 -7.95 -12.98 2.34
N GLN A 17 -8.72 -14.07 2.36
CA GLN A 17 -8.16 -15.42 2.46
C GLN A 17 -7.29 -15.77 1.25
N LEU A 18 -7.73 -15.44 0.03
CA LEU A 18 -6.94 -15.64 -1.18
C LEU A 18 -5.57 -14.96 -1.09
N PHE A 19 -5.51 -13.70 -0.65
CA PHE A 19 -4.23 -13.01 -0.45
C PHE A 19 -3.37 -13.67 0.63
N LEU A 20 -3.96 -14.12 1.75
CA LEU A 20 -3.22 -14.84 2.78
C LEU A 20 -2.61 -16.14 2.25
N ASP A 21 -3.35 -16.89 1.44
CA ASP A 21 -2.88 -18.15 0.86
C ASP A 21 -1.77 -17.91 -0.18
N ILE A 22 -1.91 -16.87 -1.02
CA ILE A 22 -0.86 -16.45 -1.95
C ILE A 22 0.42 -16.10 -1.19
N HIS A 23 0.33 -15.26 -0.15
CA HIS A 23 1.50 -14.86 0.64
C HIS A 23 2.17 -16.05 1.32
N LYS A 24 1.40 -16.99 1.90
CA LYS A 24 1.92 -18.23 2.48
C LYS A 24 2.65 -19.07 1.43
N ALA A 25 2.07 -19.24 0.24
CA ALA A 25 2.64 -20.05 -0.83
C ALA A 25 4.00 -19.53 -1.31
N VAL A 26 4.22 -18.21 -1.27
CA VAL A 26 5.51 -17.59 -1.62
C VAL A 26 6.42 -17.32 -0.42
N GLY A 27 6.05 -17.80 0.78
CA GLY A 27 6.87 -17.69 1.99
C GLY A 27 6.92 -16.29 2.63
N LEU A 28 6.01 -15.38 2.28
CA LEU A 28 5.90 -14.07 2.91
C LEU A 28 5.23 -14.20 4.29
N LYS A 29 6.02 -14.00 5.34
CA LYS A 29 5.55 -13.97 6.73
C LYS A 29 4.89 -12.63 7.05
N ASP A 30 3.89 -12.67 7.93
CA ASP A 30 3.18 -11.49 8.47
C ASP A 30 2.53 -10.56 7.40
N ALA A 31 2.31 -11.07 6.20
CA ALA A 31 1.63 -10.36 5.13
C ALA A 31 0.11 -10.60 5.16
N SER A 32 -0.66 -9.55 4.89
CA SER A 32 -2.12 -9.58 4.78
C SER A 32 -2.58 -9.00 3.44
N SER A 33 -3.88 -9.04 3.16
CA SER A 33 -4.48 -8.39 1.99
C SER A 33 -4.17 -6.88 1.90
N HIS A 34 -3.87 -6.22 3.03
CA HIS A 34 -3.47 -4.81 3.04
C HIS A 34 -1.98 -4.59 2.77
N SER A 35 -1.12 -5.60 2.90
CA SER A 35 0.34 -5.43 2.78
C SER A 35 0.75 -4.86 1.42
N GLY A 36 0.13 -5.29 0.32
CA GLY A 36 0.39 -4.75 -1.01
C GLY A 36 0.09 -3.23 -1.10
N ARG A 37 -1.06 -2.81 -0.56
CA ARG A 37 -1.47 -1.40 -0.51
C ARG A 37 -0.51 -0.56 0.34
N ARG A 38 -0.12 -1.06 1.52
CA ARG A 38 0.85 -0.39 2.40
C ARG A 38 2.18 -0.19 1.66
N THR A 39 2.71 -1.25 1.07
CA THR A 39 3.96 -1.22 0.29
C THR A 39 3.88 -0.26 -0.89
N TYR A 40 2.77 -0.24 -1.62
CA TYR A 40 2.56 0.69 -2.74
C TYR A 40 2.66 2.15 -2.28
N ILE A 41 1.94 2.53 -1.22
CA ILE A 41 1.95 3.91 -0.70
C ILE A 41 3.34 4.27 -0.16
N THR A 42 3.95 3.42 0.67
CA THR A 42 5.28 3.66 1.24
C THR A 42 6.35 3.82 0.14
N ARG A 43 6.31 3.02 -0.92
CA ARG A 43 7.27 3.16 -2.03
C ARG A 43 7.13 4.49 -2.76
N LEU A 44 5.91 4.99 -2.96
CA LEU A 44 5.70 6.29 -3.58
C LEU A 44 6.10 7.44 -2.64
N ALA A 45 5.83 7.31 -1.33
CA ALA A 45 6.31 8.26 -0.33
C ALA A 45 7.84 8.35 -0.33
N ASN A 46 8.54 7.22 -0.38
CA ASN A 46 10.00 7.17 -0.44
C ASN A 46 10.56 7.84 -1.71
N LYS A 47 9.80 7.87 -2.81
CA LYS A 47 10.15 8.58 -4.05
C LYS A 47 9.82 10.08 -4.02
N GLY A 48 9.39 10.62 -2.89
CA GLY A 48 9.07 12.04 -2.74
C GLY A 48 7.72 12.46 -3.34
N VAL A 49 6.82 11.51 -3.63
CA VAL A 49 5.48 11.86 -4.11
C VAL A 49 4.71 12.60 -3.02
N GLY A 50 4.14 13.76 -3.37
CA GLY A 50 3.41 14.60 -2.42
C GLY A 50 2.23 13.89 -1.75
N VAL A 51 2.06 14.14 -0.44
CA VAL A 51 1.06 13.44 0.40
C VAL A 51 -0.37 13.52 -0.10
N ARG A 52 -0.76 14.61 -0.78
CA ARG A 52 -2.11 14.77 -1.32
C ARG A 52 -2.36 13.85 -2.52
N LEU A 53 -1.37 13.65 -3.38
CA LEU A 53 -1.43 12.68 -4.47
C LEU A 53 -1.48 11.25 -3.92
N LEU A 54 -0.70 10.96 -2.89
CA LEU A 54 -0.74 9.65 -2.21
C LEU A 54 -2.12 9.37 -1.60
N ALA A 55 -2.76 10.37 -0.99
CA ALA A 55 -4.09 10.23 -0.41
C ALA A 55 -5.16 9.94 -1.48
N GLU A 56 -5.06 10.60 -2.64
CA GLU A 56 -5.94 10.36 -3.78
C GLU A 56 -5.75 8.94 -4.35
N LEU A 57 -4.50 8.52 -4.58
CA LEU A 57 -4.18 7.16 -5.06
C LEU A 57 -4.63 6.08 -4.09
N ALA A 58 -4.57 6.35 -2.78
CA ALA A 58 -5.11 5.45 -1.77
C ALA A 58 -6.65 5.52 -1.71
N GLY A 59 -7.28 6.63 -2.09
CA GLY A 59 -8.69 6.87 -1.81
C GLY A 59 -8.95 7.09 -0.31
N HIS A 60 -8.06 7.83 0.36
CA HIS A 60 -8.25 8.23 1.77
C HIS A 60 -8.95 9.59 1.86
N SER A 61 -10.09 9.63 2.55
CA SER A 61 -10.84 10.88 2.78
C SER A 61 -10.09 11.88 3.67
N HIS A 62 -9.16 11.40 4.49
CA HIS A 62 -8.33 12.23 5.36
C HIS A 62 -6.84 11.96 5.13
N ILE A 63 -6.07 13.03 4.91
CA ILE A 63 -4.62 12.97 4.66
C ILE A 63 -3.85 12.33 5.83
N SER A 64 -4.34 12.48 7.07
CA SER A 64 -3.73 11.87 8.27
C SER A 64 -3.61 10.35 8.16
N ILE A 65 -4.51 9.68 7.43
CA ILE A 65 -4.45 8.24 7.19
C ILE A 65 -3.22 7.90 6.33
N THR A 66 -2.92 8.73 5.33
CA THR A 66 -1.79 8.61 4.42
C THR A 66 -0.46 8.98 5.06
N GLN A 67 -0.46 9.95 5.99
CA GLN A 67 0.76 10.37 6.70
C GLN A 67 1.45 9.23 7.44
N ARG A 68 0.71 8.20 7.88
CA ARG A 68 1.28 6.99 8.52
C ARG A 68 2.23 6.18 7.62
N TYR A 69 2.32 6.51 6.34
CA TYR A 69 3.23 5.87 5.38
C TYR A 69 4.40 6.75 4.96
N ILE A 70 4.49 7.97 5.51
CA ILE A 70 5.56 8.92 5.22
C ILE A 70 6.51 8.89 6.41
N ASP A 71 7.60 8.16 6.24
CA ASP A 71 8.74 8.21 7.15
C ASP A 71 9.80 9.13 6.54
N VAL A 72 10.41 9.97 7.37
CA VAL A 72 11.57 10.77 6.95
C VAL A 72 12.80 9.88 7.03
N ASN A 73 13.54 9.74 5.93
CA ASN A 73 14.84 9.08 5.94
C ASN A 73 15.97 10.06 5.60
N SER A 74 17.19 9.74 6.03
CA SER A 74 18.36 10.62 5.87
C SER A 74 18.71 10.89 4.41
N GLU A 75 18.45 9.95 3.51
CA GLU A 75 18.68 10.12 2.06
C GLU A 75 17.74 11.17 1.48
N GLN A 76 16.47 11.17 1.86
CA GLN A 76 15.50 12.18 1.44
C GLN A 76 15.86 13.57 1.96
N LEU A 77 16.39 13.67 3.18
CA LEU A 77 16.87 14.94 3.72
C LEU A 77 18.07 15.47 2.93
N SER A 78 19.06 14.62 2.63
CA SER A 78 20.23 15.02 1.82
C SER A 78 19.79 15.47 0.43
N ALA A 79 18.99 14.65 -0.25
CA ALA A 79 18.49 14.94 -1.59
C ALA A 79 17.66 16.23 -1.63
N ALA A 80 16.88 16.54 -0.58
CA ALA A 80 16.11 17.77 -0.52
C ALA A 80 16.99 19.02 -0.37
N VAL A 81 18.10 18.93 0.37
CA VAL A 81 19.06 20.03 0.54
C VAL A 81 19.88 20.26 -0.74
N GLU A 82 20.25 19.19 -1.46
CA GLU A 82 21.00 19.25 -2.72
C GLU A 82 20.24 19.90 -3.89
N LEU A 83 18.93 20.12 -3.75
CA LEU A 83 18.10 20.79 -4.76
C LEU A 83 18.13 22.33 -4.66
N LEU A 84 18.82 22.90 -3.66
CA LEU A 84 19.03 24.34 -3.47
C LEU A 84 20.32 24.81 -4.16
#